data_AF-A0A7S1ARS9-F1
#
_entry.id   AF-A0A7S1ARS9-F1
#
_cell.length_a   1.000
_cell.length_b   1.000
_cell.length_c   1.000
_cell.angle_alpha   90.00
_cell.angle_beta   90.00
_cell.angle_gamma   90.00
#
_symmetry.space_group_name_H-M   'P 1'
#
loop_
_entity.id
_entity.type
_entity.pdbx_description
1 polymer ?
#
loop_
_entity_poly.entity_id
_entity_poly.type
_entity_poly.pdbx_seq_one_letter_code
_entity_poly.pdbx_strand_id
1 'polypeptide(L)'
;FYVGAEEVLWDYGPAGKDLMTGADFDGHEDADLFMVHRPAHHQIGRQYWKCLYFEFEDGTFTVKKPRPQWMGLLGPTLRAEVGDRLSVTFQNLCTKAMSMHPHGLQYDKSYEGAAYWDGSDNRGDHVQPGETYTYLWVADEEAGPG
;
A
#
# COMPACT_ATOMS: atom_id res chain seq x y z
N PHE A 1 -8.49 7.05 -11.05
CA PHE A 1 -7.30 6.24 -10.74
C PHE A 1 -7.66 4.77 -10.71
N TYR A 2 -6.74 3.91 -11.13
CA TYR A 2 -6.87 2.45 -11.04
C TYR A 2 -5.74 1.94 -10.16
N VAL A 3 -6.08 1.38 -9.01
CA VAL A 3 -5.12 0.97 -7.98
C VAL A 3 -5.33 -0.50 -7.66
N GLY A 4 -4.29 -1.32 -7.72
CA GLY A 4 -4.35 -2.71 -7.27
C GLY A 4 -3.49 -2.92 -6.04
N ALA A 5 -3.90 -3.82 -5.15
CA ALA A 5 -3.05 -4.29 -4.06
C ALA A 5 -2.54 -5.71 -4.38
N GLU A 6 -1.23 -5.93 -4.33
CA GLU A 6 -0.60 -7.21 -4.65
C GLU A 6 0.39 -7.67 -3.57
N GLU A 7 0.51 -8.98 -3.40
CA GLU A 7 1.53 -9.57 -2.54
C GLU A 7 2.91 -9.57 -3.19
N VAL A 8 3.89 -9.04 -2.47
CA VAL A 8 5.29 -8.93 -2.88
C VAL A 8 6.17 -9.42 -1.74
N LEU A 9 7.16 -10.25 -2.07
CA LEU A 9 8.27 -10.54 -1.16
C LEU A 9 9.17 -9.31 -1.12
N TRP A 10 8.98 -8.47 -0.12
CA TRP A 10 9.69 -7.22 0.03
C TRP A 10 11.02 -7.42 0.76
N ASP A 11 12.07 -6.81 0.23
CA ASP A 11 13.42 -6.88 0.75
C ASP A 11 13.83 -5.54 1.39
N TYR A 12 13.99 -5.53 2.71
CA TYR A 12 14.37 -4.32 3.46
C TYR A 12 15.84 -3.93 3.31
N GLY A 13 16.70 -4.85 2.84
CA GLY A 13 18.13 -4.63 2.68
C GLY A 13 18.63 -5.21 1.36
N PRO A 14 18.14 -4.74 0.19
CA PRO A 14 18.35 -5.41 -1.10
C PRO A 14 19.82 -5.46 -1.55
N ALA A 15 20.67 -4.59 -0.98
CA ALA A 15 22.11 -4.59 -1.24
C ALA A 15 22.85 -5.77 -0.58
N GLY A 16 22.23 -6.46 0.39
CA GLY A 16 22.85 -7.58 1.12
C GLY A 16 23.95 -7.18 2.11
N LYS A 17 24.18 -5.88 2.30
CA LYS A 17 25.22 -5.34 3.19
C LYS A 17 24.85 -3.94 3.67
N ASP A 18 25.51 -3.50 4.73
CA ASP A 18 25.45 -2.11 5.16
C ASP A 18 26.20 -1.24 4.14
N LEU A 19 25.49 -0.28 3.53
CA LEU A 19 26.07 0.62 2.54
C LEU A 19 26.92 1.74 3.14
N MET A 20 26.78 2.00 4.45
CA MET A 20 27.58 3.01 5.16
C MET A 20 28.95 2.46 5.54
N THR A 21 29.01 1.24 6.08
CA THR A 21 30.27 0.60 6.51
C THR A 21 30.88 -0.31 5.44
N GLY A 22 30.06 -0.80 4.50
CA GLY A 22 30.44 -1.78 3.49
C GLY A 22 30.46 -3.22 4.00
N ALA A 23 30.13 -3.46 5.27
CA ALA A 23 30.19 -4.77 5.91
C ALA A 23 28.95 -5.63 5.59
N ASP A 24 29.15 -6.94 5.51
CA ASP A 24 28.06 -7.90 5.44
C ASP A 24 27.19 -7.83 6.71
N PHE A 25 25.91 -8.21 6.60
CA PHE A 25 25.01 -8.18 7.77
C PHE A 25 25.34 -9.25 8.82
N ASP A 26 25.88 -10.39 8.40
CA ASP A 26 26.20 -11.51 9.29
C ASP A 26 27.33 -11.14 10.25
N GLY A 27 27.01 -11.14 11.54
CA GLY A 27 27.97 -10.78 12.61
C GLY A 27 28.27 -9.29 12.72
N HIS A 28 27.54 -8.42 12.00
CA HIS A 28 27.75 -6.96 12.05
C HIS A 28 26.73 -6.28 12.95
N GLU A 29 27.16 -5.95 14.18
CA GLU A 29 26.41 -5.14 15.15
C GLU A 29 24.94 -5.59 15.26
N ASP A 30 24.02 -4.64 15.22
CA ASP A 30 22.58 -4.91 15.28
C ASP A 30 22.00 -5.37 13.93
N ALA A 31 22.73 -5.24 12.82
CA ALA A 31 22.23 -5.64 11.50
C ALA A 31 21.98 -7.15 11.43
N ASP A 32 22.77 -7.94 12.15
CA ASP A 32 22.59 -9.40 12.27
C ASP A 32 21.21 -9.76 12.82
N LEU A 33 20.69 -8.96 13.77
CA LEU A 33 19.40 -9.21 14.42
C LEU A 33 18.20 -9.06 13.47
N PHE A 34 18.30 -8.17 12.49
CA PHE A 34 17.17 -7.79 11.62
C PHE A 34 17.29 -8.31 10.20
N MET A 35 18.52 -8.45 9.68
CA MET A 35 18.74 -8.66 8.26
C MET A 35 19.04 -10.12 7.89
N VAL A 36 19.57 -10.90 8.83
CA VAL A 36 20.05 -12.26 8.58
C VAL A 36 18.95 -13.27 8.86
N HIS A 37 18.79 -14.23 7.95
CA HIS A 37 17.84 -15.32 8.11
C HIS A 37 18.44 -16.42 9.00
N ARG A 38 17.97 -16.52 10.25
CA ARG A 38 18.38 -17.58 11.19
C ARG A 38 17.16 -18.26 11.83
N PRO A 39 16.57 -19.27 11.16
CA PRO A 39 15.40 -19.98 11.69
C PRO A 39 15.60 -20.60 13.07
N ALA A 40 16.81 -21.11 13.34
CA ALA A 40 17.17 -21.68 14.65
C ALA A 40 17.12 -20.64 15.80
N HIS A 41 17.18 -19.36 15.47
CA HIS A 41 17.08 -18.23 16.39
C HIS A 41 15.76 -17.45 16.23
N HIS A 42 14.77 -18.01 15.53
CA HIS A 42 13.48 -17.39 15.23
C HIS A 42 13.57 -16.05 14.46
N GLN A 43 14.59 -15.89 13.63
CA GLN A 43 14.78 -14.70 12.79
C GLN A 43 14.38 -14.99 11.34
N ILE A 44 13.39 -14.25 10.83
CA ILE A 44 12.94 -14.33 9.43
C ILE A 44 13.98 -13.69 8.49
N GLY A 45 14.73 -12.70 8.96
CA GLY A 45 15.70 -11.93 8.17
C GLY A 45 15.04 -10.78 7.40
N ARG A 46 15.73 -10.22 6.42
CA ARG A 46 15.32 -8.97 5.73
C ARG A 46 14.12 -9.06 4.77
N GLN A 47 13.62 -10.26 4.45
CA GLN A 47 12.60 -10.46 3.42
C GLN A 47 11.25 -10.88 4.02
N TYR A 48 10.20 -10.12 3.71
CA TYR A 48 8.84 -10.36 4.24
C TYR A 48 7.79 -10.23 3.14
N TRP A 49 6.79 -11.10 3.15
CA TRP A 49 5.59 -10.92 2.33
C TRP A 49 4.82 -9.67 2.78
N LYS A 50 4.49 -8.80 1.83
CA LYS A 50 3.71 -7.58 2.05
C LYS A 50 2.65 -7.45 0.97
N CYS A 51 1.52 -6.85 1.29
CA CYS A 51 0.52 -6.43 0.32
C CYS A 51 0.76 -4.94 0.01
N LEU A 52 1.14 -4.61 -1.22
CA LEU A 52 1.54 -3.25 -1.65
C LEU A 52 0.60 -2.71 -2.72
N TYR A 53 0.38 -1.39 -2.72
CA TYR A 53 -0.44 -0.72 -3.73
C TYR A 53 0.38 -0.35 -4.98
N PHE A 54 -0.20 -0.59 -6.15
CA PHE A 54 0.34 -0.24 -7.46
C PHE A 54 -0.72 0.50 -8.29
N GLU A 55 -0.29 1.45 -9.13
CA GLU A 55 -1.17 2.09 -10.10
C GLU A 55 -1.15 1.33 -11.42
N PHE A 56 -2.32 1.21 -12.04
CA PHE A 56 -2.52 0.59 -13.34
C PHE A 56 -2.98 1.61 -14.38
N GLU A 57 -2.77 1.28 -15.65
CA GLU A 57 -3.20 2.13 -16.77
C GLU A 57 -4.71 2.26 -16.84
N ASP A 58 -5.43 1.15 -16.62
CA ASP A 58 -6.89 1.09 -16.71
C ASP A 58 -7.51 0.03 -15.78
N GLY A 59 -8.83 -0.14 -15.88
CA GLY A 59 -9.62 -1.07 -15.06
C GLY A 59 -9.47 -2.55 -15.42
N THR A 60 -8.57 -2.90 -16.35
CA THR A 60 -8.22 -4.31 -16.60
C THR A 60 -7.17 -4.83 -15.63
N PHE A 61 -6.45 -3.93 -14.94
CA PHE A 61 -5.38 -4.27 -13.98
C PHE A 61 -4.29 -5.18 -14.56
N THR A 62 -3.98 -4.99 -15.85
CA THR A 62 -2.97 -5.80 -16.56
C THR A 62 -1.62 -5.10 -16.66
N VAL A 63 -1.60 -3.79 -16.90
CA VAL A 63 -0.38 -2.99 -17.10
C VAL A 63 -0.19 -2.02 -15.94
N LYS A 64 0.89 -2.22 -15.16
CA LYS A 64 1.30 -1.29 -14.10
C LYS A 64 1.96 -0.05 -14.69
N LYS A 65 1.63 1.12 -14.15
CA LYS A 65 2.33 2.35 -14.51
C LYS A 65 3.76 2.35 -13.98
N PRO A 66 4.70 3.03 -14.68
CA PRO A 66 6.05 3.21 -14.18
C PRO A 66 6.06 3.90 -12.82
N ARG A 67 6.88 3.40 -11.89
CA ARG A 67 7.07 3.99 -10.56
C ARG A 67 8.53 4.32 -10.33
N PRO A 68 8.85 5.45 -9.68
CA PRO A 68 10.23 5.79 -9.37
C PRO A 68 10.78 4.85 -8.29
N GLN A 69 12.06 4.47 -8.43
CA GLN A 69 12.71 3.53 -7.52
C GLN A 69 12.72 4.01 -6.06
N TRP A 70 12.85 5.32 -5.84
CA TRP A 70 12.89 5.92 -4.50
C TRP A 70 11.57 5.80 -3.73
N MET A 71 10.45 5.47 -4.38
CA MET A 71 9.16 5.29 -3.72
C MET A 71 9.12 4.07 -2.80
N GLY A 72 10.04 3.11 -3.00
CA GLY A 72 10.20 1.97 -2.10
C GLY A 72 8.91 1.17 -1.96
N LEU A 73 8.43 0.98 -0.72
CA LEU A 73 7.20 0.23 -0.43
C LEU A 73 5.91 1.05 -0.58
N LEU A 74 6.00 2.37 -0.77
CA LEU A 74 4.83 3.24 -0.81
C LEU A 74 4.00 2.99 -2.08
N GLY A 75 2.68 3.18 -1.93
CA GLY A 75 1.73 3.17 -3.04
C GLY A 75 1.84 4.38 -3.96
N PRO A 76 1.07 4.42 -5.04
CA PRO A 76 1.09 5.53 -5.99
C PRO A 76 0.60 6.84 -5.36
N THR A 77 1.11 7.95 -5.85
CA THR A 77 0.65 9.28 -5.44
C THR A 77 -0.64 9.63 -6.17
N LEU A 78 -1.74 9.70 -5.43
CA LEU A 78 -3.00 10.25 -5.93
C LEU A 78 -2.99 11.77 -5.76
N ARG A 79 -3.31 12.52 -6.81
CA ARG A 79 -3.32 13.99 -6.81
C ARG A 79 -4.70 14.51 -7.18
N ALA A 80 -5.06 15.65 -6.59
CA ALA A 80 -6.28 16.37 -6.86
C ALA A 80 -6.07 17.86 -6.54
N GLU A 81 -6.81 18.71 -7.23
CA GLU A 81 -6.95 20.13 -6.92
C GLU A 81 -8.24 20.36 -6.12
N VAL A 82 -8.33 21.50 -5.44
CA VAL A 82 -9.56 21.90 -4.77
C VAL A 82 -10.69 22.05 -5.80
N GLY A 83 -11.81 21.39 -5.54
CA GLY A 83 -12.96 21.22 -6.45
C GLY A 83 -13.01 19.86 -7.15
N ASP A 84 -11.94 19.07 -7.11
CA ASP A 84 -11.90 17.77 -7.81
C ASP A 84 -12.71 16.68 -7.09
N ARG A 85 -13.15 15.72 -7.90
CA ARG A 85 -13.69 14.44 -7.45
C ARG A 85 -12.79 13.30 -7.91
N LEU A 86 -12.24 12.56 -6.96
CA LEU A 86 -11.41 11.39 -7.25
C LEU A 86 -12.29 10.15 -7.33
N SER A 87 -12.31 9.53 -8.50
CA SER A 87 -12.81 8.15 -8.66
C SER A 87 -11.62 7.20 -8.62
N VAL A 88 -11.54 6.36 -7.58
CA VAL A 88 -10.45 5.39 -7.37
C VAL A 88 -11.02 3.97 -7.44
N THR A 89 -10.81 3.31 -8.58
CA THR A 89 -11.18 1.91 -8.76
C THR A 89 -10.06 1.04 -8.21
N PHE A 90 -10.34 0.39 -7.09
CA PHE A 90 -9.44 -0.47 -6.35
C PHE A 90 -9.71 -1.95 -6.65
N GLN A 91 -8.68 -2.73 -7.00
CA GLN A 91 -8.76 -4.19 -7.06
C GLN A 91 -7.86 -4.84 -6.01
N ASN A 92 -8.42 -5.76 -5.23
CA ASN A 92 -7.66 -6.52 -4.26
C ASN A 92 -7.11 -7.81 -4.90
N LEU A 93 -5.80 -7.88 -5.15
CA LEU A 93 -5.10 -9.07 -5.64
C LEU A 93 -4.30 -9.76 -4.52
N CYS A 94 -4.46 -9.33 -3.27
CA CYS A 94 -3.86 -9.97 -2.10
C CYS A 94 -4.74 -11.10 -1.55
N THR A 95 -4.19 -11.92 -0.65
CA THR A 95 -4.92 -13.07 -0.08
C THR A 95 -5.87 -12.72 1.06
N LYS A 96 -5.81 -11.48 1.58
CA LYS A 96 -6.65 -11.00 2.68
C LYS A 96 -7.58 -9.90 2.18
N ALA A 97 -8.69 -9.67 2.88
CA ALA A 97 -9.53 -8.51 2.64
C ALA A 97 -8.72 -7.22 2.88
N MET A 98 -8.86 -6.27 1.96
CA MET A 98 -8.15 -4.97 1.95
C MET A 98 -9.15 -3.85 1.66
N SER A 99 -8.78 -2.61 1.98
CA SER A 99 -9.57 -1.43 1.67
C SER A 99 -8.66 -0.22 1.47
N MET A 100 -9.21 0.87 0.92
CA MET A 100 -8.52 2.16 0.84
C MET A 100 -9.29 3.20 1.65
N HIS A 101 -8.62 3.84 2.61
CA HIS A 101 -9.17 4.92 3.43
C HIS A 101 -8.37 6.21 3.19
N PRO A 102 -8.98 7.29 2.68
CA PRO A 102 -8.27 8.52 2.41
C PRO A 102 -8.15 9.37 3.68
N HIS A 103 -7.10 10.20 3.74
CA HIS A 103 -7.00 11.30 4.69
C HIS A 103 -7.03 12.62 3.92
N GLY A 104 -7.68 13.64 4.48
CA GLY A 104 -7.75 14.97 3.87
C GLY A 104 -8.64 15.03 2.62
N LEU A 105 -9.68 14.20 2.53
CA LEU A 105 -10.71 14.23 1.51
C LEU A 105 -12.07 13.95 2.16
N GLN A 106 -13.14 14.46 1.56
CA GLN A 106 -14.53 14.18 1.96
C GLN A 106 -15.05 12.93 1.25
N TYR A 107 -15.94 12.19 1.93
CA TYR A 107 -16.55 10.98 1.41
C TYR A 107 -17.88 10.66 2.12
N ASP A 108 -18.79 10.01 1.39
CA ASP A 108 -19.94 9.35 2.03
C ASP A 108 -19.48 8.09 2.76
N LYS A 109 -20.28 7.61 3.72
CA LYS A 109 -19.96 6.43 4.54
C LYS A 109 -19.65 5.17 3.70
N SER A 110 -20.31 5.00 2.57
CA SER A 110 -20.02 3.89 1.63
C SER A 110 -18.65 3.96 0.96
N TYR A 111 -17.98 5.11 0.96
CA TYR A 111 -16.67 5.34 0.35
C TYR A 111 -15.54 5.59 1.37
N GLU A 112 -15.78 5.30 2.65
CA GLU A 112 -14.81 5.49 3.73
C GLU A 112 -13.68 4.45 3.71
N GLY A 113 -14.01 3.17 3.55
CA GLY A 113 -13.01 2.11 3.48
C GLY A 113 -12.46 1.67 4.84
N ALA A 114 -13.23 1.81 5.91
CA ALA A 114 -12.83 1.43 7.26
C ALA A 114 -13.99 0.77 8.01
N ALA A 115 -13.79 -0.46 8.48
CA ALA A 115 -14.81 -1.19 9.22
C ALA A 115 -14.76 -0.87 10.72
N TYR A 116 -15.87 -0.39 11.29
CA TYR A 116 -16.06 -0.19 12.73
C TYR A 116 -17.55 -0.21 13.11
N TRP A 117 -17.85 -0.14 14.42
CA TRP A 117 -19.23 -0.18 14.92
C TRP A 117 -19.94 1.16 14.73
N ASP A 118 -20.44 1.41 13.53
CA ASP A 118 -21.19 2.62 13.17
C ASP A 118 -22.59 2.35 12.61
N GLY A 119 -22.99 1.07 12.56
CA GLY A 119 -24.28 0.63 12.03
C GLY A 119 -24.31 0.48 10.50
N SER A 120 -23.17 0.59 9.82
CA SER A 120 -23.03 0.35 8.39
C SER A 120 -22.18 -0.90 8.11
N ASP A 121 -22.42 -1.52 6.96
CA ASP A 121 -21.66 -2.67 6.46
C ASP A 121 -21.45 -2.45 4.96
N ASN A 122 -20.40 -1.70 4.61
CA ASN A 122 -20.14 -1.32 3.23
C ASN A 122 -19.08 -2.23 2.62
N ARG A 123 -19.31 -2.64 1.37
CA ARG A 123 -18.35 -3.47 0.61
C ARG A 123 -16.96 -2.81 0.49
N GLY A 124 -16.90 -1.48 0.51
CA GLY A 124 -15.65 -0.72 0.49
C GLY A 124 -14.80 -0.91 1.74
N ASP A 125 -15.38 -1.34 2.87
CA ASP A 125 -14.68 -1.48 4.15
C ASP A 125 -13.87 -2.78 4.23
N HIS A 126 -14.16 -3.75 3.36
CA HIS A 126 -13.55 -5.08 3.34
C HIS A 126 -13.60 -5.70 1.93
N VAL A 127 -12.90 -5.11 0.96
CA VAL A 127 -12.85 -5.63 -0.42
C VAL A 127 -12.16 -7.00 -0.42
N GLN A 128 -12.91 -8.06 -0.76
CA GLN A 128 -12.42 -9.43 -0.66
C GLN A 128 -11.34 -9.74 -1.72
N PRO A 129 -10.52 -10.78 -1.54
CA PRO A 129 -9.58 -11.23 -2.55
C PRO A 129 -10.24 -11.45 -3.92
N GLY A 130 -9.68 -10.84 -4.96
CA GLY A 130 -10.19 -10.85 -6.34
C GLY A 130 -11.28 -9.83 -6.63
N GLU A 131 -11.85 -9.16 -5.63
CA GLU A 131 -12.91 -8.18 -5.82
C GLU A 131 -12.39 -6.79 -6.19
N THR A 132 -13.28 -5.99 -6.78
CA THR A 132 -13.02 -4.61 -7.18
C THR A 132 -14.06 -3.66 -6.58
N TYR A 133 -13.64 -2.54 -6.01
CA TYR A 133 -14.50 -1.49 -5.46
C TYR A 133 -14.09 -0.12 -6.00
N THR A 134 -15.04 0.75 -6.32
CA THR A 134 -14.72 2.13 -6.72
C THR A 134 -15.10 3.09 -5.61
N TYR A 135 -14.09 3.74 -5.04
CA TYR A 135 -14.24 4.81 -4.07
C TYR A 135 -14.46 6.15 -4.77
N LEU A 136 -15.35 6.97 -4.22
CA LEU A 136 -15.58 8.35 -4.64
C LEU A 136 -15.24 9.28 -3.50
N TRP A 137 -14.22 10.11 -3.72
CA TRP A 137 -13.73 11.09 -2.74
C TRP A 137 -13.76 12.49 -3.34
N VAL A 138 -13.91 13.50 -2.50
CA VAL A 138 -14.00 14.91 -2.92
C VAL A 138 -12.93 15.73 -2.22
N ALA A 139 -12.17 16.50 -2.99
CA ALA A 139 -11.21 17.48 -2.50
C ALA A 139 -11.90 18.86 -2.51
N ASP A 140 -12.75 19.16 -1.52
CA ASP A 140 -13.40 20.47 -1.43
C ASP A 140 -12.49 21.55 -0.82
N GLU A 141 -13.00 22.78 -0.68
CA GLU A 141 -12.22 23.89 -0.13
C GLU A 141 -11.78 23.64 1.31
N GLU A 142 -12.60 22.95 2.12
CA GLU A 142 -12.28 22.60 3.51
C GLU A 142 -11.21 21.48 3.62
N ALA A 143 -11.14 20.61 2.61
CA ALA A 143 -10.09 19.60 2.48
C ALA A 143 -8.78 20.14 1.88
N GLY A 144 -8.78 21.37 1.37
CA GLY A 144 -7.63 22.03 0.78
C GLY A 144 -6.62 22.58 1.79
N PRO A 145 -5.42 22.97 1.33
CA PRO A 145 -4.49 23.75 2.15
C PRO A 145 -5.11 25.09 2.58
N GLY A 146 -4.91 25.47 3.85
CA GLY A 146 -5.36 26.75 4.41
C GLY A 146 -4.48 27.95 4.06
#